data_AF-A0A6M2CWP2-F1
#
_entry.id   AF-A0A6M2CWP2-F1
#
_cell.length_a   1.000
_cell.length_b   1.000
_cell.length_c   1.000
_cell.angle_alpha   90.00
_cell.angle_beta   90.00
_cell.angle_gamma   90.00
#
_symmetry.space_group_name_H-M   'P 1'
#
loop_
_entity.id
_entity.type
_entity.pdbx_description
1 polymer ?
#
loop_
_entity_poly.entity_id
_entity_poly.type
_entity_poly.pdbx_seq_one_letter_code
_entity_poly.pdbx_strand_id
1 'polypeptide(L)'
;GVNFNPDEFLSILDSSSLVLPGRMTYWKACMELLSKSLYAQCLTLALPQLECMLRVLYTEVNDCSHRLLTAEMTKLYTTMDEVLAKEMESGSTNAVREALGDANFEMFLDIFSYLEGPRLRDKVSHGEVDLKTVSQNLVHHVLHLTALTCSTEQLSGGDMESGYAKALRKASQSYRAHFHPTQLLWKQIQKATTKLHHLGTYRQSSEAVNINWNADEIDTCMRLLGTKWNVQLPRRWSSSLLADMELLRLSVVNTVPKTVFRPRKELTVVTLLRRICDEICVTLDQLNRTLALRTKVFNMRVLRSRQRENFTRLLNSVPKLYDGISLTLWIMFCCIVRVNDTELLDETQLDKLLRLLKALMKFVENLHSQTSPTQNRWDESCKLCKDCVVMLLRHLNRDSTTLYSSMSDLVL
;
A
#
# COMPACT_ATOMS: atom_id res chain seq x y z
N GLY A 1 -18.57 8.69 -3.04
CA GLY A 1 -18.93 10.11 -3.00
C GLY A 1 -19.74 10.57 -4.21
N VAL A 2 -19.77 9.82 -5.31
CA VAL A 2 -20.73 10.06 -6.41
C VAL A 2 -22.04 9.36 -6.06
N ASN A 3 -23.17 10.06 -6.19
CA ASN A 3 -24.49 9.46 -5.99
C ASN A 3 -24.82 8.58 -7.20
N PHE A 4 -25.32 7.38 -6.95
CA PHE A 4 -25.73 6.49 -8.03
C PHE A 4 -27.04 6.99 -8.65
N ASN A 5 -27.05 7.18 -9.97
CA ASN A 5 -28.24 7.55 -10.72
C ASN A 5 -28.58 6.43 -11.73
N PRO A 6 -29.65 5.64 -11.50
CA PRO A 6 -30.02 4.53 -12.38
C PRO A 6 -30.30 4.94 -13.82
N ASP A 7 -30.94 6.09 -14.04
CA ASP A 7 -31.37 6.53 -15.37
C ASP A 7 -30.16 7.00 -16.20
N GLU A 8 -29.28 7.80 -15.59
CA GLU A 8 -28.02 8.21 -16.23
C GLU A 8 -27.08 7.02 -16.44
N PHE A 9 -27.03 6.07 -15.50
CA PHE A 9 -26.29 4.82 -15.64
C PHE A 9 -26.76 4.02 -16.87
N LEU A 10 -28.06 3.77 -16.99
CA LEU A 10 -28.61 3.01 -18.12
C LEU A 10 -28.42 3.76 -19.44
N SER A 11 -28.57 5.09 -19.45
CA SER A 11 -28.36 5.92 -20.65
C SER A 11 -26.93 5.80 -21.18
N ILE A 12 -25.92 5.87 -20.30
CA ILE A 12 -24.50 5.68 -20.68
C ILE A 12 -24.26 4.31 -21.29
N LEU A 13 -24.87 3.26 -20.73
CA LEU A 13 -24.69 1.90 -21.21
C LEU A 13 -25.39 1.65 -22.54
N ASP A 14 -26.57 2.24 -22.75
CA ASP A 14 -27.36 2.09 -23.99
C ASP A 14 -26.64 2.70 -25.21
N SER A 15 -25.84 3.74 -24.99
CA SER A 15 -25.06 4.42 -26.03
C SER A 15 -23.65 3.86 -26.23
N SER A 16 -23.21 2.86 -25.46
CA SER A 16 -21.85 2.31 -25.55
C SER A 16 -21.78 1.08 -26.44
N SER A 17 -20.78 1.05 -27.33
CA SER A 17 -20.51 -0.12 -28.20
C SER A 17 -20.03 -1.35 -27.42
N LEU A 18 -19.56 -1.16 -26.18
CA LEU A 18 -19.10 -2.24 -25.29
C LEU A 18 -20.25 -3.14 -24.80
N VAL A 19 -21.49 -2.64 -24.82
CA VAL A 19 -22.67 -3.41 -24.41
C VAL A 19 -23.26 -4.14 -25.61
N LEU A 20 -23.00 -5.44 -25.71
CA LEU A 20 -23.49 -6.25 -26.83
C LEU A 20 -25.04 -6.25 -26.94
N PRO A 21 -25.59 -6.40 -28.16
CA PRO A 21 -27.03 -6.47 -28.37
C PRO A 21 -27.73 -7.48 -27.44
N GLY A 22 -28.87 -7.07 -26.89
CA GLY A 22 -29.67 -7.88 -25.95
C GLY A 22 -29.18 -7.87 -24.50
N ARG A 23 -27.95 -7.42 -24.22
CA ARG A 23 -27.38 -7.39 -22.86
C ARG A 23 -27.98 -6.32 -21.96
N MET A 24 -28.57 -5.26 -22.53
CA MET A 24 -29.25 -4.20 -21.77
C MET A 24 -30.36 -4.71 -20.84
N THR A 25 -30.98 -5.84 -21.17
CA THR A 25 -32.00 -6.48 -20.30
C THR A 25 -31.44 -6.88 -18.94
N TYR A 26 -30.20 -7.38 -18.89
CA TYR A 26 -29.55 -7.75 -17.63
C TYR A 26 -29.19 -6.52 -16.79
N TRP A 27 -28.77 -5.42 -17.43
CA TRP A 27 -28.49 -4.17 -16.73
C TRP A 27 -29.75 -3.53 -16.14
N LYS A 28 -30.88 -3.59 -16.86
CA LYS A 28 -32.19 -3.18 -16.34
C LYS A 28 -32.61 -4.05 -15.14
N ALA A 29 -32.43 -5.37 -15.23
CA ALA A 29 -32.68 -6.27 -14.12
C ALA A 29 -31.77 -5.99 -12.89
N CYS A 30 -30.50 -5.59 -13.11
CA CYS A 30 -29.64 -5.12 -12.01
C CYS A 30 -30.26 -3.91 -11.29
N MET A 31 -30.86 -2.95 -12.01
CA MET A 31 -31.53 -1.80 -11.39
C MET A 31 -32.76 -2.21 -10.57
N GLU A 32 -33.54 -3.18 -11.05
CA GLU A 32 -34.67 -3.75 -10.30
C GLU A 32 -34.24 -4.48 -9.02
N LEU A 33 -33.12 -5.21 -9.07
CA LEU A 33 -32.55 -5.88 -7.90
C LEU A 33 -32.02 -4.84 -6.90
N LEU A 34 -31.36 -3.80 -7.39
CA LEU A 34 -30.84 -2.71 -6.56
C LEU A 34 -31.97 -1.97 -5.84
N SER A 35 -33.10 -1.67 -6.51
CA SER A 35 -34.24 -0.99 -5.90
C SER A 35 -34.94 -1.83 -4.82
N LYS A 36 -34.85 -3.16 -4.92
CA LYS A 36 -35.32 -4.12 -3.91
C LYS A 36 -34.29 -4.41 -2.82
N SER A 37 -33.15 -3.72 -2.81
CA SER A 37 -32.02 -3.97 -1.89
C SER A 37 -31.45 -5.39 -1.97
N LEU A 38 -31.62 -6.08 -3.11
CA LEU A 38 -31.09 -7.41 -3.39
C LEU A 38 -29.66 -7.31 -3.93
N TYR A 39 -28.74 -6.83 -3.08
CA TYR A 39 -27.39 -6.46 -3.47
C TYR A 39 -26.54 -7.62 -3.98
N ALA A 40 -26.63 -8.79 -3.33
CA ALA A 40 -25.91 -9.98 -3.74
C ALA A 40 -26.34 -10.45 -5.13
N GLN A 41 -27.65 -10.54 -5.37
CA GLN A 41 -28.19 -10.93 -6.67
C GLN A 41 -27.81 -9.92 -7.76
N CYS A 42 -27.87 -8.63 -7.44
CA CYS A 42 -27.42 -7.57 -8.35
C CYS A 42 -25.94 -7.72 -8.70
N LEU A 43 -25.07 -7.96 -7.71
CA LEU A 43 -23.64 -8.16 -7.93
C LEU A 43 -23.37 -9.39 -8.80
N THR A 44 -23.98 -10.53 -8.46
CA THR A 44 -23.85 -11.77 -9.23
C THR A 44 -24.32 -11.61 -10.68
N LEU A 45 -25.36 -10.81 -10.91
CA LEU A 45 -25.84 -10.53 -12.26
C LEU A 45 -24.93 -9.55 -13.02
N ALA A 46 -24.39 -8.54 -12.35
CA ALA A 46 -23.55 -7.50 -12.96
C ALA A 46 -22.15 -8.00 -13.36
N LEU A 47 -21.53 -8.85 -12.54
CA LEU A 47 -20.14 -9.30 -12.74
C LEU A 47 -19.90 -9.94 -14.13
N PRO A 48 -20.72 -10.91 -14.62
CA PRO A 48 -20.55 -11.47 -15.95
C PRO A 48 -20.72 -10.45 -17.08
N GLN A 49 -21.56 -9.42 -16.89
CA GLN A 49 -21.77 -8.39 -17.90
C GLN A 49 -20.57 -7.45 -17.99
N LEU A 50 -20.01 -7.05 -16.85
CA LEU A 50 -18.77 -6.26 -16.79
C LEU A 50 -17.60 -7.03 -17.41
N GLU A 51 -17.47 -8.32 -17.13
CA GLU A 51 -16.46 -9.18 -17.76
C GLU A 51 -16.65 -9.26 -19.28
N CYS A 52 -17.89 -9.39 -19.76
CA CYS A 52 -18.19 -9.36 -21.19
C CYS A 52 -17.75 -8.03 -21.84
N MET A 53 -18.08 -6.89 -21.22
CA MET A 53 -17.69 -5.57 -21.72
C MET A 53 -16.17 -5.40 -21.80
N LEU A 54 -15.45 -5.86 -20.78
CA LEU A 54 -13.99 -5.84 -20.78
C LEU A 54 -13.39 -6.69 -21.89
N ARG A 55 -13.99 -7.84 -22.22
CA ARG A 55 -13.55 -8.66 -23.37
C ARG A 55 -13.82 -7.95 -24.69
N VAL A 56 -14.98 -7.30 -24.86
CA VAL A 56 -15.26 -6.50 -26.07
C VAL A 56 -14.18 -5.43 -26.24
N LEU A 57 -13.94 -4.64 -25.19
CA LEU A 57 -12.91 -3.61 -25.19
C LEU A 57 -11.53 -4.20 -25.54
N TYR A 58 -11.13 -5.29 -24.89
CA TYR A 58 -9.86 -5.97 -25.16
C TYR A 58 -9.70 -6.36 -26.62
N THR A 59 -10.75 -6.94 -27.22
CA THR A 59 -10.69 -7.37 -28.62
C THR A 59 -10.67 -6.21 -29.61
N GLU A 60 -11.31 -5.10 -29.27
CA GLU A 60 -11.34 -3.89 -30.09
C GLU A 60 -9.99 -3.17 -30.08
N VAL A 61 -9.47 -2.85 -28.88
CA VAL A 61 -8.25 -2.04 -28.74
C VAL A 61 -6.99 -2.77 -29.15
N ASN A 62 -7.02 -4.11 -29.19
CA ASN A 62 -5.91 -4.95 -29.63
C ASN A 62 -6.13 -5.56 -31.02
N ASP A 63 -7.15 -5.14 -31.77
CA ASP A 63 -7.48 -5.64 -33.11
C ASP A 63 -7.53 -7.19 -33.20
N CYS A 64 -8.22 -7.81 -32.24
CA CYS A 64 -8.33 -9.27 -32.13
C CYS A 64 -9.78 -9.73 -31.95
N SER A 65 -10.69 -9.18 -32.76
CA SER A 65 -12.14 -9.48 -32.76
C SER A 65 -12.47 -10.97 -32.81
N HIS A 66 -11.66 -11.79 -33.48
CA HIS A 66 -11.80 -13.24 -33.52
C HIS A 66 -11.75 -13.90 -32.14
N ARG A 67 -11.17 -13.25 -31.11
CA ARG A 67 -11.04 -13.78 -29.74
C ARG A 67 -12.24 -13.49 -28.83
N LEU A 68 -13.27 -12.79 -29.33
CA LEU A 68 -14.41 -12.37 -28.50
C LEU A 68 -15.33 -13.53 -28.11
N LEU A 69 -15.56 -14.47 -29.02
CA LEU A 69 -16.49 -15.60 -28.86
C LEU A 69 -15.84 -16.97 -29.05
N THR A 70 -14.52 -17.05 -29.27
CA THR A 70 -13.84 -18.31 -29.53
C THR A 70 -13.46 -19.01 -28.23
N ALA A 71 -14.07 -20.17 -28.00
CA ALA A 71 -13.41 -21.25 -27.29
C ALA A 71 -12.54 -21.97 -28.32
N GLU A 72 -11.25 -21.65 -28.42
CA GLU A 72 -10.37 -22.44 -29.27
C GLU A 72 -10.16 -23.81 -28.63
N MET A 73 -10.24 -24.91 -29.38
CA MET A 73 -10.09 -26.27 -28.83
C MET A 73 -8.73 -26.51 -28.14
N THR A 74 -7.76 -25.62 -28.39
CA THR A 74 -6.42 -25.64 -27.81
C THR A 74 -6.16 -24.49 -26.81
N LYS A 75 -7.08 -23.54 -26.63
CA LYS A 75 -6.92 -22.42 -25.70
C LYS A 75 -8.16 -22.20 -24.84
N LEU A 76 -7.94 -21.98 -23.55
CA LEU A 76 -8.98 -21.55 -22.62
C LEU A 76 -9.56 -20.20 -23.10
N TYR A 77 -10.83 -19.94 -22.79
CA TYR A 77 -11.49 -18.65 -23.06
C TYR A 77 -10.61 -17.46 -22.64
N THR A 78 -10.65 -16.35 -23.40
CA THR A 78 -9.98 -15.09 -23.01
C THR A 78 -10.31 -14.73 -21.57
N THR A 79 -9.34 -14.96 -20.69
CA THR A 79 -9.53 -14.85 -19.23
C THR A 79 -9.43 -13.39 -18.78
N MET A 80 -9.99 -13.08 -17.60
CA MET A 80 -9.80 -11.76 -16.99
C MET A 80 -8.30 -11.44 -16.77
N ASP A 81 -7.50 -12.47 -16.45
CA ASP A 81 -6.05 -12.33 -16.28
C ASP A 81 -5.36 -11.92 -17.58
N GLU A 82 -5.77 -12.47 -18.73
CA GLU A 82 -5.28 -12.04 -20.05
C GLU A 82 -5.72 -10.61 -20.39
N VAL A 83 -6.99 -10.27 -20.12
CA VAL A 83 -7.52 -8.91 -20.40
C VAL A 83 -6.76 -7.85 -19.62
N LEU A 84 -6.39 -8.14 -18.37
CA LEU A 84 -5.67 -7.24 -17.48
C LEU A 84 -4.14 -7.46 -17.49
N ALA A 85 -3.61 -8.28 -18.39
CA ALA A 85 -2.18 -8.51 -18.52
C ALA A 85 -1.46 -7.30 -19.17
N LYS A 86 -0.17 -7.16 -18.89
CA LYS A 86 0.69 -6.11 -19.49
C LYS A 86 0.90 -6.33 -20.99
N GLU A 87 1.10 -7.58 -21.36
CA GLU A 87 1.48 -8.02 -22.71
C GLU A 87 0.50 -9.11 -23.13
N MET A 88 0.20 -9.14 -24.43
CA MET A 88 -0.56 -10.20 -25.06
C MET A 88 0.30 -11.46 -25.25
N GLU A 89 -0.31 -12.60 -25.57
CA GLU A 89 0.42 -13.84 -25.89
C GLU A 89 1.43 -13.69 -27.03
N SER A 90 1.15 -12.79 -27.99
CA SER A 90 2.04 -12.42 -29.09
C SER A 90 3.30 -11.65 -28.65
N GLY A 91 3.37 -11.23 -27.38
CA GLY A 91 4.42 -10.36 -26.85
C GLY A 91 4.21 -8.87 -27.15
N SER A 92 3.14 -8.49 -27.84
CA SER A 92 2.75 -7.09 -28.03
C SER A 92 2.18 -6.50 -26.74
N THR A 93 2.36 -5.19 -26.53
CA THR A 93 1.74 -4.47 -25.41
C THR A 93 0.21 -4.58 -25.50
N ASN A 94 -0.44 -4.86 -24.38
CA ASN A 94 -1.89 -4.83 -24.29
C ASN A 94 -2.40 -3.38 -24.16
N ALA A 95 -3.22 -2.95 -25.12
CA ALA A 95 -3.72 -1.57 -25.21
C ALA A 95 -4.89 -1.25 -24.25
N VAL A 96 -5.42 -2.23 -23.50
CA VAL A 96 -6.54 -1.99 -22.55
C VAL A 96 -6.20 -0.94 -21.50
N ARG A 97 -4.97 -0.95 -20.97
CA ARG A 97 -4.52 0.07 -20.00
C ARG A 97 -4.57 1.47 -20.60
N GLU A 98 -4.15 1.62 -21.85
CA GLU A 98 -4.13 2.90 -22.54
C GLU A 98 -5.55 3.42 -22.78
N ALA A 99 -6.46 2.54 -23.22
CA ALA A 99 -7.86 2.88 -23.46
C ALA A 99 -8.62 3.28 -22.17
N LEU A 100 -8.37 2.60 -21.06
CA LEU A 100 -9.05 2.87 -19.77
C LEU A 100 -8.41 4.02 -18.98
N GLY A 101 -7.10 4.22 -19.14
CA GLY A 101 -6.28 5.04 -18.27
C GLY A 101 -5.95 4.37 -16.93
N ASP A 102 -4.85 4.81 -16.30
CA ASP A 102 -4.27 4.17 -15.11
C ASP A 102 -5.26 4.03 -13.95
N ALA A 103 -6.04 5.07 -13.65
CA ALA A 103 -6.95 5.05 -12.50
C ALA A 103 -8.08 4.02 -12.66
N ASN A 104 -8.68 3.93 -13.85
CA ASN A 104 -9.74 2.98 -14.13
C ASN A 104 -9.17 1.54 -14.18
N PHE A 105 -7.99 1.38 -14.79
CA PHE A 105 -7.27 0.11 -14.81
C PHE A 105 -6.93 -0.40 -13.40
N GLU A 106 -6.46 0.49 -12.50
CA GLU A 106 -6.18 0.13 -11.10
C GLU A 106 -7.44 -0.34 -10.34
N MET A 107 -8.62 0.23 -10.62
CA MET A 107 -9.88 -0.23 -10.03
C MET A 107 -10.16 -1.69 -10.40
N PHE A 108 -9.95 -2.07 -11.67
CA PHE A 108 -10.10 -3.46 -12.13
C PHE A 108 -9.12 -4.40 -11.45
N LEU A 109 -7.85 -4.00 -11.33
CA LEU A 109 -6.85 -4.80 -10.62
C LEU A 109 -7.21 -5.01 -9.14
N ASP A 110 -7.75 -3.98 -8.48
CA ASP A 110 -8.22 -4.10 -7.10
C ASP A 110 -9.38 -5.09 -6.96
N ILE A 111 -10.40 -5.02 -7.82
CA ILE A 111 -11.57 -5.87 -7.66
C ILE A 111 -11.36 -7.31 -8.13
N PHE A 112 -10.45 -7.55 -9.09
CA PHE A 112 -10.29 -8.86 -9.72
C PHE A 112 -8.93 -9.51 -9.48
N SER A 113 -7.83 -8.77 -9.51
CA SER A 113 -6.50 -9.38 -9.68
C SER A 113 -5.67 -9.47 -8.41
N TYR A 114 -5.64 -8.43 -7.56
CA TYR A 114 -4.71 -8.42 -6.42
C TYR A 114 -5.03 -9.51 -5.39
N LEU A 115 -4.00 -10.24 -4.98
CA LEU A 115 -4.11 -11.42 -4.10
C LEU A 115 -4.78 -11.10 -2.75
N GLU A 116 -4.42 -9.96 -2.15
CA GLU A 116 -5.00 -9.47 -0.90
C GLU A 116 -6.26 -8.62 -1.12
N GLY A 117 -6.73 -8.53 -2.37
CA GLY A 117 -7.97 -7.87 -2.76
C GLY A 117 -9.21 -8.73 -2.56
N PRO A 118 -10.39 -8.16 -2.85
CA PRO A 118 -11.65 -8.88 -2.82
C PRO A 118 -11.69 -10.05 -3.81
N ARG A 119 -11.01 -9.97 -4.96
CA ARG A 119 -11.05 -10.98 -6.04
C ARG A 119 -12.49 -11.42 -6.32
N LEU A 120 -13.37 -10.43 -6.53
CA LEU A 120 -14.83 -10.57 -6.48
C LEU A 120 -15.33 -11.70 -7.37
N ARG A 121 -14.83 -11.78 -8.60
CA ARG A 121 -15.20 -12.81 -9.57
C ARG A 121 -14.89 -14.21 -9.03
N ASP A 122 -13.67 -14.42 -8.56
CA ASP A 122 -13.22 -15.74 -8.07
C ASP A 122 -13.99 -16.13 -6.82
N LYS A 123 -14.04 -15.25 -5.80
CA LYS A 123 -14.68 -15.58 -4.52
C LYS A 123 -16.20 -15.77 -4.64
N VAL A 124 -16.89 -14.98 -5.47
CA VAL A 124 -18.33 -15.14 -5.71
C VAL A 124 -18.60 -16.44 -6.46
N SER A 125 -17.81 -16.77 -7.50
CA SER A 125 -18.02 -17.99 -8.28
C SER A 125 -17.66 -19.28 -7.53
N HIS A 126 -16.69 -19.23 -6.61
CA HIS A 126 -16.32 -20.35 -5.74
C HIS A 126 -17.19 -20.47 -4.48
N GLY A 127 -18.14 -19.56 -4.24
CA GLY A 127 -19.00 -19.58 -3.05
C GLY A 127 -18.27 -19.24 -1.75
N GLU A 128 -17.12 -18.54 -1.83
CA GLU A 128 -16.33 -18.12 -0.67
C GLU A 128 -16.86 -16.83 -0.02
N VAL A 129 -17.86 -16.19 -0.64
CA VAL A 129 -18.47 -14.95 -0.15
C VAL A 129 -19.77 -15.27 0.59
N ASP A 130 -19.91 -14.77 1.82
CA ASP A 130 -21.22 -14.67 2.46
C ASP A 130 -22.04 -13.58 1.76
N LEU A 131 -22.99 -14.01 0.93
CA LEU A 131 -23.85 -13.13 0.14
C LEU A 131 -24.64 -12.12 1.00
N LYS A 132 -24.87 -12.42 2.29
CA LYS A 132 -25.55 -11.48 3.21
C LYS A 132 -24.70 -10.26 3.55
N THR A 133 -23.39 -10.34 3.35
CA THR A 133 -22.44 -9.26 3.66
C THR A 133 -22.22 -8.31 2.48
N VAL A 134 -22.79 -8.61 1.31
CA VAL A 134 -22.65 -7.77 0.11
C VAL A 134 -23.34 -6.43 0.35
N SER A 135 -22.53 -5.38 0.46
CA SER A 135 -23.02 -4.03 0.73
C SER A 135 -23.46 -3.30 -0.53
N GLN A 136 -24.39 -2.35 -0.38
CA GLN A 136 -24.78 -1.43 -1.46
C GLN A 136 -23.58 -0.70 -2.06
N ASN A 137 -22.62 -0.28 -1.23
CA ASN A 137 -21.43 0.44 -1.68
C ASN A 137 -20.58 -0.39 -2.65
N LEU A 138 -20.47 -1.70 -2.43
CA LEU A 138 -19.75 -2.59 -3.32
C LEU A 138 -20.45 -2.71 -4.68
N VAL A 139 -21.78 -2.87 -4.67
CA VAL A 139 -22.58 -2.92 -5.91
C VAL A 139 -22.46 -1.61 -6.67
N HIS A 140 -22.61 -0.46 -5.99
CA HIS A 140 -22.43 0.85 -6.61
C HIS A 140 -21.02 1.01 -7.18
N HIS A 141 -19.97 0.51 -6.52
CA HIS A 141 -18.62 0.58 -7.07
C HIS A 141 -18.49 -0.19 -8.39
N VAL A 142 -19.04 -1.40 -8.48
CA VAL A 142 -19.03 -2.20 -9.72
C VAL A 142 -19.85 -1.52 -10.84
N LEU A 143 -21.02 -0.96 -10.51
CA LEU A 143 -21.85 -0.24 -11.48
C LEU A 143 -21.18 1.09 -11.93
N HIS A 144 -20.59 1.85 -11.01
CA HIS A 144 -19.81 3.04 -11.34
C HIS A 144 -18.62 2.72 -12.25
N LEU A 145 -17.91 1.63 -11.97
CA LEU A 145 -16.80 1.17 -12.79
C LEU A 145 -17.25 0.78 -14.21
N THR A 146 -18.43 0.16 -14.31
CA THR A 146 -19.07 -0.18 -15.59
C THR A 146 -19.39 1.08 -16.40
N ALA A 147 -20.10 2.04 -15.80
CA ALA A 147 -20.46 3.30 -16.48
C ALA A 147 -19.22 4.14 -16.83
N LEU A 148 -18.21 4.18 -15.95
CA LEU A 148 -16.95 4.87 -16.24
C LEU A 148 -16.25 4.29 -17.47
N THR A 149 -16.26 2.96 -17.62
CA THR A 149 -15.66 2.25 -18.76
C THR A 149 -16.41 2.53 -20.07
N CYS A 150 -17.74 2.53 -20.06
CA CYS A 150 -18.54 2.98 -21.21
C CYS A 150 -18.28 4.45 -21.56
N SER A 151 -18.18 5.32 -20.55
CA SER A 151 -17.97 6.75 -20.76
C SER A 151 -16.61 7.07 -21.37
N THR A 152 -15.57 6.27 -21.07
CA THR A 152 -14.22 6.46 -21.64
C THR A 152 -14.18 6.16 -23.15
N GLU A 153 -14.98 5.21 -23.61
CA GLU A 153 -15.11 4.88 -25.04
C GLU A 153 -15.75 6.04 -25.84
N GLN A 154 -16.81 6.64 -25.29
CA GLN A 154 -17.62 7.67 -25.95
C GLN A 154 -16.90 9.02 -26.17
N LEU A 155 -15.86 9.33 -25.40
CA LEU A 155 -15.09 10.57 -25.57
C LEU A 155 -14.39 10.70 -26.91
N SER A 156 -14.10 9.57 -27.55
CA SER A 156 -13.51 9.53 -28.87
C SER A 156 -14.49 10.01 -29.95
N GLY A 157 -15.79 10.08 -29.64
CA GLY A 157 -16.89 10.40 -30.57
C GLY A 157 -17.43 11.84 -30.52
N GLY A 158 -16.91 12.72 -29.66
CA GLY A 158 -17.27 14.16 -29.64
C GLY A 158 -18.63 14.53 -29.03
N ASP A 159 -19.29 13.61 -28.33
CA ASP A 159 -20.62 13.85 -27.74
C ASP A 159 -20.59 14.63 -26.40
N MET A 160 -21.68 15.30 -26.06
CA MET A 160 -21.78 16.04 -24.79
C MET A 160 -21.80 15.09 -23.59
N GLU A 161 -20.72 15.11 -22.80
CA GLU A 161 -20.57 14.27 -21.60
C GLU A 161 -21.67 14.55 -20.55
N SER A 162 -22.36 13.50 -20.09
CA SER A 162 -23.36 13.62 -19.02
C SER A 162 -22.75 14.09 -17.70
N GLY A 163 -23.54 14.78 -16.87
CA GLY A 163 -23.09 15.24 -15.56
C GLY A 163 -22.59 14.10 -14.67
N TYR A 164 -23.21 12.93 -14.79
CA TYR A 164 -22.81 11.70 -14.11
C TYR A 164 -21.46 11.15 -14.56
N ALA A 165 -21.23 10.99 -15.87
CA ALA A 165 -19.95 10.53 -16.41
C ALA A 165 -18.80 11.46 -15.99
N LYS A 166 -19.04 12.78 -16.06
CA LYS A 166 -18.09 13.79 -15.61
C LYS A 166 -17.77 13.67 -14.12
N ALA A 167 -18.78 13.41 -13.28
CA ALA A 167 -18.59 13.19 -11.85
C ALA A 167 -17.77 11.92 -11.57
N LEU A 168 -18.04 10.82 -12.28
CA LEU A 168 -17.28 9.58 -12.17
C LEU A 168 -15.81 9.78 -12.57
N ARG A 169 -15.54 10.48 -13.68
CA ARG A 169 -14.17 10.78 -14.12
C ARG A 169 -13.43 11.67 -13.12
N LYS A 170 -14.08 12.70 -12.61
CA LYS A 170 -13.48 13.54 -11.56
C LYS A 170 -13.14 12.72 -10.31
N ALA A 171 -14.01 11.77 -9.93
CA ALA A 171 -13.75 10.88 -8.81
C ALA A 171 -12.64 9.86 -9.09
N SER A 172 -12.49 9.38 -10.33
CA SER A 172 -11.44 8.41 -10.68
C SER A 172 -10.04 9.03 -10.66
N GLN A 173 -9.88 10.32 -10.95
CA GLN A 173 -8.57 11.00 -10.92
C GLN A 173 -7.86 10.92 -9.56
N SER A 174 -8.61 10.86 -8.46
CA SER A 174 -8.07 10.69 -7.11
C SER A 174 -8.00 9.24 -6.65
N TYR A 175 -8.41 8.28 -7.50
CA TYR A 175 -8.32 6.86 -7.18
C TYR A 175 -6.86 6.43 -7.02
N ARG A 176 -6.65 5.53 -6.06
CA ARG A 176 -5.37 4.86 -5.83
C ARG A 176 -5.68 3.40 -5.56
N ALA A 177 -4.86 2.50 -6.09
CA ALA A 177 -4.97 1.07 -5.77
C ALA A 177 -5.04 0.86 -4.25
N HIS A 178 -5.94 -0.01 -3.79
CA HIS A 178 -6.19 -0.29 -2.38
C HIS A 178 -5.45 -1.52 -1.90
N PHE A 179 -5.26 -2.49 -2.78
CA PHE A 179 -4.76 -3.84 -2.47
C PHE A 179 -3.43 -4.17 -3.16
N HIS A 180 -2.87 -3.24 -3.95
CA HIS A 180 -1.51 -3.40 -4.47
C HIS A 180 -0.50 -3.52 -3.31
N PRO A 181 0.51 -4.43 -3.38
CA PRO A 181 1.48 -4.63 -2.30
C PRO A 181 2.19 -3.35 -1.83
N THR A 182 2.54 -2.44 -2.74
CA THR A 182 3.16 -1.15 -2.39
C THR A 182 2.19 -0.25 -1.63
N GLN A 183 0.90 -0.25 -1.97
CA GLN A 183 -0.09 0.52 -1.20
C GLN A 183 -0.31 -0.08 0.18
N LEU A 184 -0.36 -1.41 0.28
CA LEU A 184 -0.49 -2.09 1.56
C LEU A 184 0.70 -1.78 2.48
N LEU A 185 1.93 -1.80 1.93
CA LEU A 185 3.13 -1.34 2.62
C LEU A 185 2.98 0.11 3.10
N TRP A 186 2.53 1.02 2.22
CA TRP A 186 2.31 2.42 2.57
C TRP A 186 1.35 2.59 3.76
N LYS A 187 0.20 1.88 3.74
CA LYS A 187 -0.76 1.87 4.86
C LYS A 187 -0.15 1.28 6.13
N GLN A 188 0.66 0.24 6.02
CA GLN A 188 1.39 -0.36 7.16
C GLN A 188 2.38 0.64 7.78
N ILE A 189 3.14 1.38 6.97
CA ILE A 189 4.07 2.41 7.44
C ILE A 189 3.30 3.51 8.19
N GLN A 190 2.17 4.00 7.66
CA GLN A 190 1.33 4.98 8.36
C GLN A 190 0.81 4.49 9.72
N LYS A 191 0.44 3.21 9.79
CA LYS A 191 0.04 2.59 11.07
C LYS A 191 1.23 2.53 12.02
N ALA A 192 2.42 2.17 11.54
CA ALA A 192 3.63 2.12 12.35
C ALA A 192 4.04 3.51 12.87
N THR A 193 3.98 4.56 12.04
CA THR A 193 4.28 5.94 12.48
C THR A 193 3.31 6.41 13.56
N THR A 194 2.02 6.09 13.44
CA THR A 194 1.01 6.39 14.47
C THR A 194 1.32 5.67 15.80
N LYS A 195 1.68 4.38 15.75
CA LYS A 195 2.06 3.60 16.94
C LYS A 195 3.35 4.12 17.58
N LEU A 196 4.31 4.54 16.78
CA LEU A 196 5.56 5.14 17.25
C LEU A 196 5.31 6.51 17.90
N HIS A 197 4.42 7.32 17.33
CA HIS A 197 3.99 8.58 17.95
C HIS A 197 3.43 8.34 19.37
N HIS A 198 2.61 7.30 19.55
CA HIS A 198 2.12 6.92 20.89
C HIS A 198 3.26 6.53 21.84
N LEU A 199 4.25 5.75 21.38
CA LEU A 199 5.45 5.42 22.17
C LEU A 199 6.22 6.70 22.58
N GLY A 200 6.30 7.67 21.67
CA GLY A 200 6.94 8.97 21.89
C GLY A 200 6.35 9.78 23.05
N THR A 201 5.08 9.56 23.42
CA THR A 201 4.46 10.24 24.57
C THR A 201 5.10 9.82 25.90
N TYR A 202 5.48 8.55 26.05
CA TYR A 202 6.20 8.05 27.23
C TYR A 202 7.66 8.52 27.28
N ARG A 203 8.24 8.88 26.13
CA ARG A 203 9.60 9.44 26.03
C ARG A 203 9.68 10.83 26.70
N GLN A 204 8.61 11.62 26.61
CA GLN A 204 8.56 12.97 27.18
C GLN A 204 8.36 12.98 28.70
N SER A 205 7.71 11.96 29.26
CA SER A 205 7.48 11.83 30.71
C SER A 205 8.71 11.35 31.49
N SER A 206 9.78 10.93 30.80
CA SER A 206 11.03 10.51 31.44
C SER A 206 11.87 11.73 31.78
N GLU A 207 11.54 12.41 32.89
CA GLU A 207 12.39 13.44 33.48
C GLU A 207 13.77 12.84 33.80
N ALA A 208 14.82 13.37 33.18
CA ALA A 208 16.23 13.10 33.46
C ALA A 208 16.82 11.71 33.12
N VAL A 209 17.01 11.39 31.82
CA VAL A 209 18.12 10.50 31.39
C VAL A 209 18.69 10.99 30.05
N ASN A 210 20.02 11.12 30.00
CA ASN A 210 20.88 11.52 28.88
C ASN A 210 20.26 11.40 27.47
N ILE A 211 19.73 12.53 26.98
CA ILE A 211 18.94 12.66 25.73
C ILE A 211 19.81 12.46 24.48
N ASN A 212 21.15 12.50 24.62
CA ASN A 212 22.12 12.46 23.52
C ASN A 212 22.75 11.08 23.30
N TRP A 213 22.01 10.00 23.49
CA TRP A 213 22.53 8.68 23.11
C TRP A 213 22.62 8.58 21.58
N ASN A 214 23.85 8.57 21.05
CA ASN A 214 24.18 8.43 19.63
C ASN A 214 23.61 9.53 18.69
N ALA A 215 23.41 10.75 19.18
CA ALA A 215 22.81 11.82 18.37
C ALA A 215 23.63 12.12 17.10
N ASP A 216 24.96 12.18 17.21
CA ASP A 216 25.87 12.46 16.09
C ASP A 216 25.89 11.31 15.07
N GLU A 217 25.89 10.06 15.54
CA GLU A 217 25.83 8.88 14.67
C GLU A 217 24.49 8.80 13.93
N ILE A 218 23.37 9.10 14.60
CA ILE A 218 22.05 9.09 13.97
C ILE A 218 21.92 10.24 12.97
N ASP A 219 22.38 11.45 13.32
CA ASP A 219 22.42 12.59 12.40
C ASP A 219 23.27 12.27 11.15
N THR A 220 24.40 11.60 11.34
CA THR A 220 25.23 11.11 10.24
C THR A 220 24.51 10.06 9.40
N CYS A 221 23.83 9.09 10.02
CA CYS A 221 22.96 8.15 9.30
C CYS A 221 21.92 8.88 8.46
N MET A 222 21.21 9.85 9.03
CA MET A 222 20.17 10.61 8.33
C MET A 222 20.74 11.37 7.12
N ARG A 223 21.88 12.06 7.27
CA ARG A 223 22.57 12.71 6.15
C ARG A 223 22.95 11.71 5.05
N LEU A 224 23.50 10.56 5.43
CA LEU A 224 23.88 9.53 4.47
C LEU A 224 22.65 8.92 3.79
N LEU A 225 21.54 8.69 4.50
CA LEU A 225 20.30 8.21 3.90
C LEU A 225 19.78 9.19 2.85
N GLY A 226 19.73 10.49 3.17
CA GLY A 226 19.28 11.51 2.25
C GLY A 226 20.14 11.56 0.98
N THR A 227 21.46 11.51 1.12
CA THR A 227 22.38 11.51 -0.04
C THR A 227 22.31 10.23 -0.86
N LYS A 228 22.24 9.06 -0.21
CA LYS A 228 22.26 7.75 -0.89
C LYS A 228 20.96 7.46 -1.62
N TRP A 229 19.81 7.87 -1.08
CA TRP A 229 18.51 7.77 -1.75
C TRP A 229 18.17 8.96 -2.63
N ASN A 230 19.00 10.01 -2.62
CA ASN A 230 18.67 11.31 -3.18
C ASN A 230 17.26 11.78 -2.73
N VAL A 231 17.05 11.87 -1.42
CA VAL A 231 15.78 12.31 -0.80
C VAL A 231 16.10 13.41 0.20
N GLN A 232 15.34 14.49 0.17
CA GLN A 232 15.47 15.53 1.19
C GLN A 232 14.91 15.03 2.53
N LEU A 233 15.79 14.94 3.51
CA LEU A 233 15.45 14.57 4.89
C LEU A 233 15.61 15.78 5.82
N PRO A 234 14.95 15.79 6.99
CA PRO A 234 15.13 16.86 7.97
C PRO A 234 16.61 17.11 8.30
N ARG A 235 16.99 18.40 8.39
CA ARG A 235 18.38 18.87 8.42
C ARG A 235 19.17 18.48 9.68
N ARG A 236 18.49 18.25 10.80
CA ARG A 236 19.12 17.84 12.06
C ARG A 236 18.22 16.88 12.82
N TRP A 237 18.84 15.84 13.37
CA TRP A 237 18.21 14.97 14.36
C TRP A 237 18.13 15.67 15.74
N SER A 238 17.24 16.67 15.89
CA SER A 238 16.78 17.33 17.14
C SER A 238 16.00 18.62 16.77
N SER A 239 14.77 18.90 17.21
CA SER A 239 14.38 19.32 18.58
C SER A 239 12.87 19.09 18.77
N SER A 240 12.50 18.30 19.80
CA SER A 240 11.20 17.64 19.99
C SER A 240 10.90 16.56 18.93
N LEU A 241 11.33 15.32 19.18
CA LEU A 241 11.19 14.17 18.26
C LEU A 241 9.75 13.84 17.81
N LEU A 242 8.72 14.50 18.36
CA LEU A 242 7.36 14.44 17.82
C LEU A 242 7.22 15.23 16.50
N ALA A 243 7.96 16.34 16.31
CA ALA A 243 7.90 17.15 15.10
C ALA A 243 8.50 16.43 13.89
N ASP A 244 9.61 15.70 14.06
CA ASP A 244 10.23 14.89 13.01
C ASP A 244 9.33 13.72 12.59
N MET A 245 8.54 13.17 13.51
CA MET A 245 7.56 12.14 13.20
C MET A 245 6.33 12.69 12.50
N GLU A 246 5.92 13.91 12.82
CA GLU A 246 4.88 14.60 12.07
C GLU A 246 5.35 14.89 10.64
N LEU A 247 6.62 15.29 10.46
CA LEU A 247 7.23 15.41 9.14
C LEU A 247 7.21 14.07 8.41
N LEU A 248 7.69 12.98 9.03
CA LEU A 248 7.64 11.64 8.43
C LEU A 248 6.21 11.24 8.05
N ARG A 249 5.24 11.51 8.93
CA ARG A 249 3.82 11.22 8.69
C ARG A 249 3.31 12.01 7.47
N LEU A 250 3.60 13.30 7.38
CA LEU A 250 3.21 14.16 6.26
C LEU A 250 3.90 13.73 4.96
N SER A 251 5.20 13.44 5.01
CA SER A 251 5.98 12.99 3.85
C SER A 251 5.48 11.64 3.32
N VAL A 252 5.14 10.69 4.21
CA VAL A 252 4.50 9.43 3.80
C VAL A 252 3.15 9.71 3.14
N VAL A 253 2.30 10.55 3.73
CA VAL A 253 0.98 10.90 3.15
C VAL A 253 1.08 11.49 1.75
N ASN A 254 2.09 12.32 1.48
CA ASN A 254 2.27 12.99 0.20
C ASN A 254 2.94 12.10 -0.87
N THR A 255 3.51 10.96 -0.48
CA THR A 255 4.15 10.03 -1.43
C THR A 255 3.09 9.11 -2.04
N VAL A 256 2.99 9.11 -3.37
CA VAL A 256 2.07 8.24 -4.11
C VAL A 256 2.84 7.42 -5.15
N PRO A 257 3.24 6.19 -4.82
CA PRO A 257 3.92 5.32 -5.78
C PRO A 257 2.93 4.82 -6.82
N LYS A 258 3.38 4.73 -8.07
CA LYS A 258 2.68 4.06 -9.17
C LYS A 258 2.57 2.56 -8.87
N THR A 259 1.46 1.94 -9.27
CA THR A 259 1.18 0.53 -8.94
C THR A 259 0.92 -0.38 -10.15
N VAL A 260 0.62 0.19 -11.32
CA VAL A 260 0.35 -0.60 -12.52
C VAL A 260 1.64 -1.18 -13.12
N PHE A 261 1.65 -2.49 -13.35
CA PHE A 261 2.73 -3.26 -14.00
C PHE A 261 4.12 -3.02 -13.41
N ARG A 262 4.23 -2.99 -12.08
CA ARG A 262 5.52 -2.81 -11.39
C ARG A 262 6.44 -4.04 -11.54
N PRO A 263 7.74 -3.85 -11.74
CA PRO A 263 8.67 -4.94 -12.03
C PRO A 263 8.90 -5.86 -10.81
N ARG A 264 9.28 -7.11 -11.07
CA ARG A 264 9.55 -8.11 -10.00
C ARG A 264 10.65 -7.68 -9.02
N LYS A 265 11.65 -6.94 -9.51
CA LYS A 265 12.71 -6.35 -8.67
C LYS A 265 12.13 -5.44 -7.59
N GLU A 266 11.19 -4.58 -7.96
CA GLU A 266 10.47 -3.70 -7.03
C GLU A 266 9.66 -4.51 -6.02
N LEU A 267 8.88 -5.49 -6.48
CA LEU A 267 8.06 -6.33 -5.58
C LEU A 267 8.91 -7.13 -4.58
N THR A 268 10.14 -7.49 -4.94
CA THR A 268 11.10 -8.14 -4.02
C THR A 268 11.48 -7.21 -2.87
N VAL A 269 11.78 -5.94 -3.18
CA VAL A 269 12.06 -4.91 -2.17
C VAL A 269 10.83 -4.67 -1.30
N VAL A 270 9.65 -4.49 -1.91
CA VAL A 270 8.37 -4.26 -1.20
C VAL A 270 8.06 -5.42 -0.24
N THR A 271 8.23 -6.68 -0.68
CA THR A 271 7.97 -7.86 0.16
C THR A 271 8.84 -7.85 1.43
N LEU A 272 10.12 -7.50 1.28
CA LEU A 272 11.03 -7.44 2.41
C LEU A 272 10.68 -6.27 3.36
N LEU A 273 10.33 -5.11 2.81
CA LEU A 273 9.86 -3.95 3.59
C LEU A 273 8.57 -4.25 4.35
N ARG A 274 7.61 -4.96 3.77
CA ARG A 274 6.36 -5.35 4.44
C ARG A 274 6.63 -6.20 5.66
N ARG A 275 7.47 -7.23 5.51
CA ARG A 275 7.90 -8.06 6.63
C ARG A 275 8.61 -7.23 7.73
N ILE A 276 9.48 -6.28 7.36
CA ILE A 276 10.13 -5.39 8.33
C ILE A 276 9.08 -4.57 9.08
N CYS A 277 8.09 -4.03 8.36
CA CYS A 277 7.01 -3.24 8.93
C CYS A 277 6.14 -4.04 9.90
N ASP A 278 5.85 -5.31 9.57
CA ASP A 278 5.05 -6.20 10.40
C ASP A 278 5.75 -6.44 11.76
N GLU A 279 7.04 -6.77 11.74
CA GLU A 279 7.86 -6.94 12.96
C GLU A 279 7.92 -5.65 13.80
N ILE A 280 8.08 -4.49 13.16
CA ILE A 280 8.03 -3.18 13.85
C ILE A 280 6.65 -2.93 14.46
N CYS A 281 5.57 -3.21 13.72
CA CYS A 281 4.21 -3.01 14.19
C CYS A 281 3.92 -3.85 15.43
N VAL A 282 4.39 -5.09 15.47
CA VAL A 282 4.23 -5.98 16.62
C VAL A 282 5.08 -5.51 17.80
N THR A 283 6.34 -5.16 17.55
CA THR A 283 7.25 -4.58 18.56
C THR A 283 6.62 -3.35 19.23
N LEU A 284 6.09 -2.43 18.43
CA LEU A 284 5.42 -1.22 18.92
C LEU A 284 4.15 -1.54 19.71
N ASP A 285 3.36 -2.53 19.30
CA ASP A 285 2.18 -2.97 20.08
C ASP A 285 2.60 -3.55 21.43
N GLN A 286 3.67 -4.36 21.48
CA GLN A 286 4.19 -4.93 22.72
C GLN A 286 4.67 -3.85 23.68
N LEU A 287 5.46 -2.88 23.19
CA LEU A 287 5.96 -1.76 23.98
C LEU A 287 4.82 -0.89 24.52
N ASN A 288 3.92 -0.43 23.64
CA ASN A 288 2.81 0.43 24.02
C ASN A 288 1.86 -0.25 25.03
N ARG A 289 1.52 -1.53 24.82
CA ARG A 289 0.69 -2.28 25.77
C ARG A 289 1.39 -2.48 27.12
N THR A 290 2.68 -2.81 27.10
CA THR A 290 3.46 -3.04 28.33
C THR A 290 3.61 -1.75 29.14
N LEU A 291 3.89 -0.63 28.48
CA LEU A 291 3.94 0.68 29.10
C LEU A 291 2.58 1.09 29.67
N ALA A 292 1.51 1.01 28.88
CA ALA A 292 0.17 1.38 29.34
C ALA A 292 -0.27 0.58 30.57
N LEU A 293 -0.07 -0.75 30.53
CA LEU A 293 -0.42 -1.63 31.65
C LEU A 293 0.40 -1.29 32.91
N ARG A 294 1.72 -1.13 32.79
CA ARG A 294 2.59 -0.87 33.94
C ARG A 294 2.41 0.53 34.52
N THR A 295 2.19 1.54 33.68
CA THR A 295 1.84 2.90 34.11
C THR A 295 0.55 2.88 34.93
N LYS A 296 -0.49 2.15 34.50
CA LYS A 296 -1.73 2.00 35.25
C LYS A 296 -1.50 1.38 36.64
N VAL A 297 -0.73 0.28 36.72
CA VAL A 297 -0.46 -0.40 38.00
C VAL A 297 0.48 0.42 38.90
N PHE A 298 1.43 1.17 38.32
CA PHE A 298 2.28 2.12 39.04
C PHE A 298 1.46 3.22 39.70
N ASN A 299 0.51 3.81 38.96
CA ASN A 299 -0.39 4.86 39.48
C ASN A 299 -1.31 4.34 40.60
N MET A 300 -1.71 3.08 40.53
CA MET A 300 -2.46 2.41 41.61
C MET A 300 -1.60 2.08 42.85
N ARG A 301 -0.29 2.37 42.83
CA ARG A 301 0.68 2.09 43.90
C ARG A 301 0.79 0.62 44.33
N VAL A 302 0.46 -0.32 43.44
CA VAL A 302 0.43 -1.78 43.74
C VAL A 302 1.70 -2.51 43.28
N LEU A 303 2.64 -1.83 42.61
CA LEU A 303 3.87 -2.49 42.14
C LEU A 303 4.83 -2.84 43.29
N ARG A 304 5.28 -4.09 43.34
CA ARG A 304 6.34 -4.55 44.26
C ARG A 304 7.70 -3.96 43.85
N SER A 305 8.67 -3.92 44.77
CA SER A 305 9.98 -3.27 44.55
C SER A 305 10.67 -3.69 43.24
N ARG A 306 10.81 -5.00 43.00
CA ARG A 306 11.40 -5.56 41.76
C ARG A 306 10.63 -5.14 40.49
N GLN A 307 9.31 -5.03 40.57
CA GLN A 307 8.48 -4.61 39.43
C GLN A 307 8.63 -3.11 39.15
N ARG A 308 8.81 -2.29 40.19
CA ARG A 308 9.12 -0.86 40.04
C ARG A 308 10.47 -0.66 39.36
N GLU A 309 11.50 -1.36 39.83
CA GLU A 309 12.84 -1.29 39.23
C GLU A 309 12.84 -1.71 37.75
N ASN A 310 12.08 -2.77 37.41
CA ASN A 310 11.95 -3.19 36.02
C ASN A 310 11.17 -2.17 35.17
N PHE A 311 10.15 -1.53 35.73
CA PHE A 311 9.40 -0.47 35.04
C PHE A 311 10.27 0.78 34.82
N THR A 312 11.09 1.18 35.79
CA THR A 312 12.10 2.24 35.61
C THR A 312 13.09 1.90 34.50
N ARG A 313 13.59 0.66 34.45
CA ARG A 313 14.45 0.20 33.35
C ARG A 313 13.75 0.32 31.99
N LEU A 314 12.49 -0.12 31.89
CA LEU A 314 11.70 0.04 30.67
C LEU A 314 11.59 1.51 30.24
N LEU A 315 11.23 2.42 31.17
CA LEU A 315 11.13 3.85 30.87
C LEU A 315 12.46 4.43 30.37
N ASN A 316 13.57 4.08 31.02
CA ASN A 316 14.91 4.51 30.61
C ASN A 316 15.34 3.94 29.26
N SER A 317 14.76 2.83 28.83
CA SER A 317 15.00 2.21 27.52
C SER A 317 14.19 2.86 26.38
N VAL A 318 13.04 3.49 26.68
CA VAL A 318 12.14 4.07 25.66
C VAL A 318 12.85 4.99 24.67
N PRO A 319 13.71 5.94 25.08
CA PRO A 319 14.38 6.83 24.12
C PRO A 319 15.20 6.09 23.08
N LYS A 320 15.97 5.08 23.49
CA LYS A 320 16.85 4.30 22.59
C LYS A 320 16.05 3.40 21.64
N LEU A 321 14.98 2.78 22.17
CA LEU A 321 14.06 1.96 21.37
C LEU A 321 13.35 2.81 20.32
N TYR A 322 12.87 3.99 20.74
CA TYR A 322 12.25 4.96 19.87
C TYR A 322 13.19 5.35 18.72
N ASP A 323 14.43 5.74 19.02
CA ASP A 323 15.38 6.21 18.02
C ASP A 323 15.73 5.09 17.01
N GLY A 324 15.96 3.86 17.49
CA GLY A 324 16.23 2.71 16.62
C GLY A 324 15.07 2.34 15.70
N ILE A 325 13.84 2.37 16.21
CA ILE A 325 12.63 2.11 15.40
C ILE A 325 12.38 3.26 14.42
N SER A 326 12.56 4.51 14.86
CA SER A 326 12.39 5.71 14.03
C SER A 326 13.35 5.70 12.84
N LEU A 327 14.62 5.40 13.07
CA LEU A 327 15.62 5.29 11.99
C LEU A 327 15.23 4.20 10.99
N THR A 328 14.68 3.08 11.47
CA THR A 328 14.18 2.01 10.58
C THR A 328 13.02 2.51 9.71
N LEU A 329 12.07 3.26 10.28
CA LEU A 329 10.96 3.84 9.52
C LEU A 329 11.42 4.91 8.52
N TRP A 330 12.45 5.69 8.83
CA TRP A 330 13.05 6.62 7.88
C TRP A 330 13.70 5.90 6.69
N ILE A 331 14.38 4.78 6.92
CA ILE A 331 14.92 3.96 5.82
C ILE A 331 13.79 3.41 4.95
N MET A 332 12.71 2.93 5.57
CA MET A 332 11.53 2.49 4.84
C MET A 332 10.89 3.60 4.02
N PHE A 333 10.84 4.82 4.56
CA PHE A 333 10.37 6.00 3.83
C PHE A 333 11.25 6.33 2.63
N CYS A 334 12.58 6.35 2.80
CA CYS A 334 13.49 6.52 1.67
C CYS A 334 13.25 5.46 0.59
N CYS A 335 13.07 4.20 0.98
CA CYS A 335 12.77 3.12 0.05
C CYS A 335 11.41 3.30 -0.65
N ILE A 336 10.36 3.76 0.05
CA ILE A 336 9.03 3.93 -0.57
C ILE A 336 8.99 5.09 -1.55
N VAL A 337 9.70 6.18 -1.27
CA VAL A 337 9.81 7.34 -2.19
C VAL A 337 10.51 6.92 -3.50
N ARG A 338 11.54 6.07 -3.42
CA ARG A 338 12.31 5.60 -4.57
C ARG A 338 11.87 4.23 -5.10
N VAL A 339 10.75 3.68 -4.61
CA VAL A 339 10.34 2.31 -4.93
C VAL A 339 10.13 2.11 -6.43
N ASN A 340 9.55 3.11 -7.10
CA ASN A 340 9.33 3.05 -8.54
C ASN A 340 10.59 3.24 -9.38
N ASP A 341 11.68 3.72 -8.78
CA ASP A 341 12.99 3.88 -9.41
C ASP A 341 13.85 2.62 -9.28
N THR A 342 13.36 1.56 -8.62
CA THR A 342 14.13 0.31 -8.40
C THR A 342 14.63 -0.32 -9.69
N GLU A 343 13.95 -0.11 -10.82
CA GLU A 343 14.38 -0.59 -12.14
C GLU A 343 15.67 0.07 -12.64
N LEU A 344 16.00 1.27 -12.14
CA LEU A 344 17.21 2.00 -12.47
C LEU A 344 18.44 1.48 -11.71
N LEU A 345 18.24 0.65 -10.68
CA LEU A 345 19.34 0.03 -9.95
C LEU A 345 19.95 -1.10 -10.76
N ASP A 346 21.27 -1.06 -10.93
CA ASP A 346 22.01 -2.23 -11.41
C ASP A 346 21.97 -3.39 -10.40
N GLU A 347 22.36 -4.60 -10.83
CA GLU A 347 22.33 -5.79 -9.97
C GLU A 347 23.16 -5.63 -8.69
N THR A 348 24.28 -4.91 -8.75
CA THR A 348 25.14 -4.68 -7.58
C THR A 348 24.51 -3.69 -6.61
N GLN A 349 23.82 -2.66 -7.10
CA GLN A 349 23.12 -1.67 -6.29
C GLN A 349 21.88 -2.28 -5.63
N LEU A 350 21.10 -3.05 -6.40
CA LEU A 350 19.94 -3.78 -5.89
C LEU A 350 20.37 -4.77 -4.80
N ASP A 351 21.42 -5.54 -5.02
CA ASP A 351 21.93 -6.48 -4.04
C ASP A 351 22.45 -5.76 -2.77
N LYS A 352 23.11 -4.61 -2.88
CA LYS A 352 23.49 -3.79 -1.71
C LYS A 352 22.26 -3.33 -0.91
N LEU A 353 21.21 -2.87 -1.59
CA LEU A 353 19.93 -2.52 -0.97
C LEU A 353 19.32 -3.72 -0.24
N LEU A 354 19.25 -4.88 -0.90
CA LEU A 354 18.69 -6.10 -0.31
C LEU A 354 19.52 -6.59 0.88
N ARG A 355 20.86 -6.47 0.87
CA ARG A 355 21.71 -6.80 2.02
C ARG A 355 21.41 -5.90 3.22
N LEU A 356 21.28 -4.59 2.98
CA LEU A 356 20.89 -3.64 4.03
C LEU A 356 19.52 -4.00 4.62
N LEU A 357 18.52 -4.22 3.78
CA LEU A 357 17.17 -4.57 4.22
C LEU A 357 17.12 -5.92 4.94
N LYS A 358 17.91 -6.92 4.52
CA LYS A 358 18.05 -8.20 5.25
C LYS A 358 18.72 -8.01 6.61
N ALA A 359 19.70 -7.11 6.73
CA ALA A 359 20.31 -6.79 8.02
C ALA A 359 19.33 -6.06 8.95
N LEU A 360 18.52 -5.15 8.41
CA LEU A 360 17.41 -4.51 9.13
C LEU A 360 16.34 -5.51 9.57
N MET A 361 15.98 -6.47 8.70
CA MET A 361 15.05 -7.55 9.04
C MET A 361 15.53 -8.30 10.28
N LYS A 362 16.80 -8.75 10.26
CA LYS A 362 17.39 -9.47 11.40
C LYS A 362 17.37 -8.61 12.67
N PHE A 363 17.60 -7.31 12.55
CA PHE A 363 17.49 -6.39 13.69
C PHE A 363 16.06 -6.36 14.25
N VAL A 364 15.04 -6.16 13.42
CA VAL A 364 13.65 -6.04 13.89
C VAL A 364 13.08 -7.35 14.42
N GLU A 365 13.44 -8.51 13.84
CA GLU A 365 13.06 -9.83 14.36
C GLU A 365 13.65 -10.07 15.76
N ASN A 366 14.92 -9.70 15.98
CA ASN A 366 15.55 -9.79 17.30
C ASN A 366 14.93 -8.81 18.31
N LEU A 367 14.63 -7.59 17.86
CA LEU A 367 13.99 -6.57 18.72
C LEU A 367 12.60 -7.01 19.14
N HIS A 368 11.79 -7.54 18.22
CA HIS A 368 10.50 -8.15 18.53
C HIS A 368 10.64 -9.24 19.58
N SER A 369 11.55 -10.21 19.39
CA SER A 369 11.73 -11.29 20.36
C SER A 369 12.09 -10.79 21.77
N GLN A 370 12.89 -9.73 21.89
CA GLN A 370 13.37 -9.22 23.18
C GLN A 370 12.39 -8.26 23.87
N THR A 371 11.49 -7.64 23.12
CA THR A 371 10.46 -6.72 23.64
C THR A 371 9.17 -7.41 24.07
N SER A 372 9.12 -8.74 23.95
CA SER A 372 8.01 -9.54 24.46
C SER A 372 7.73 -9.25 25.94
N PRO A 373 6.45 -9.07 26.36
CA PRO A 373 6.08 -8.67 27.72
C PRO A 373 6.62 -9.58 28.85
N THR A 374 6.99 -10.82 28.51
CA THR A 374 7.47 -11.83 29.46
C THR A 374 8.98 -11.79 29.66
N GLN A 375 9.76 -11.32 28.68
CA GLN A 375 11.22 -11.44 28.72
C GLN A 375 11.92 -10.32 29.50
N ASN A 376 11.37 -9.10 29.48
CA ASN A 376 11.94 -7.94 30.18
C ASN A 376 13.41 -7.60 29.82
N ARG A 377 13.83 -7.91 28.59
CA ARG A 377 15.21 -7.76 28.10
C ARG A 377 15.48 -6.36 27.53
N TRP A 378 15.28 -5.35 28.37
CA TRP A 378 15.31 -3.94 27.96
C TRP A 378 16.72 -3.46 27.63
N ASP A 379 17.73 -3.89 28.40
CA ASP A 379 19.13 -3.52 28.20
C ASP A 379 19.68 -4.15 26.91
N GLU A 380 19.34 -5.41 26.65
CA GLU A 380 19.67 -6.10 25.40
C GLU A 380 19.00 -5.44 24.19
N SER A 381 17.73 -5.03 24.34
CA SER A 381 17.00 -4.32 23.28
C SER A 381 17.66 -2.97 22.96
N CYS A 382 18.09 -2.22 23.99
CA CYS A 382 18.86 -0.98 23.79
C CYS A 382 20.20 -1.23 23.11
N LYS A 383 20.89 -2.33 23.44
CA LYS A 383 22.13 -2.72 22.77
C LYS A 383 21.88 -3.04 21.30
N LEU A 384 20.80 -3.75 20.96
CA LEU A 384 20.42 -4.01 19.57
C LEU A 384 20.21 -2.72 18.78
N CYS A 385 19.54 -1.71 19.36
CA CYS A 385 19.40 -0.41 18.71
C CYS A 385 20.76 0.25 18.46
N LYS A 386 21.71 0.15 19.42
CA LYS A 386 23.08 0.66 19.24
C LYS A 386 23.79 -0.01 18.08
N ASP A 387 23.77 -1.34 18.10
CA ASP A 387 24.46 -2.18 17.13
C ASP A 387 23.87 -1.99 15.73
N CYS A 388 22.56 -1.72 15.63
CA CYS A 388 21.87 -1.35 14.41
C CYS A 388 22.41 -0.04 13.83
N VAL A 389 22.52 1.05 14.61
CA VAL A 389 23.08 2.33 14.13
C VAL A 389 24.50 2.15 13.59
N VAL A 390 25.35 1.40 14.31
CA VAL A 390 26.73 1.11 13.87
C VAL A 390 26.73 0.29 12.58
N MET A 391 25.86 -0.72 12.46
CA MET A 391 25.69 -1.52 11.26
C MET A 391 25.26 -0.64 10.06
N LEU A 392 24.29 0.25 10.26
CA LEU A 392 23.82 1.18 9.24
C LEU A 392 24.92 2.12 8.77
N LEU A 393 25.67 2.74 9.69
CA LEU A 393 26.82 3.58 9.33
C LEU A 393 27.84 2.83 8.47
N ARG A 394 28.14 1.56 8.79
CA ARG A 394 29.07 0.75 7.97
C ARG A 394 28.53 0.47 6.57
N HIS A 395 27.23 0.20 6.45
CA HIS A 395 26.59 -0.02 5.15
C HIS A 395 26.55 1.25 4.30
N LEU A 396 26.26 2.40 4.93
CA LEU A 396 26.08 3.68 4.26
C LEU A 396 27.42 4.37 3.93
N ASN A 397 28.43 4.29 4.81
CA ASN A 397 29.75 4.89 4.59
C ASN A 397 30.62 4.15 3.58
N ARG A 398 30.27 2.94 3.15
CA ARG A 398 30.99 2.31 2.04
C ARG A 398 30.81 3.18 0.80
N ASP A 399 31.90 3.77 0.30
CA ASP A 399 31.91 4.63 -0.90
C ASP A 399 31.30 3.93 -2.13
N SER A 400 31.37 2.60 -2.17
CA SER A 400 30.74 1.78 -3.21
C SER A 400 29.21 1.66 -3.11
N THR A 401 28.59 2.05 -2.00
CA THR A 401 27.13 2.07 -1.86
C THR A 401 26.61 3.32 -2.57
N THR A 402 26.58 3.33 -3.89
CA THR A 402 25.82 4.32 -4.68
C THR A 402 24.47 3.69 -4.93
N LEU A 403 23.40 4.18 -4.29
CA LEU A 403 22.04 3.72 -4.61
C LEU A 403 21.48 4.67 -5.67
N TYR A 404 20.65 5.62 -5.26
CA TYR A 404 20.03 6.60 -6.15
C TYR A 404 20.81 7.93 -6.20
N SER A 405 22.00 7.97 -5.60
CA SER A 405 22.82 9.19 -5.45
C SER A 405 23.29 9.81 -6.77
N SER A 406 23.28 9.06 -7.87
CA SER A 406 23.63 9.55 -9.21
C SER A 406 22.44 10.10 -10.00
N MET A 407 21.22 10.02 -9.45
CA MET A 407 20.04 10.56 -10.10
C MET A 407 19.95 12.07 -9.88
N SER A 408 19.55 12.81 -10.92
CA SER A 408 19.20 14.23 -10.81
C SER A 408 18.03 14.43 -9.83
N ASP A 409 18.08 15.52 -9.06
CA ASP A 409 17.09 15.85 -8.03
C ASP A 409 15.67 15.86 -8.61
N LEU A 410 14.89 14.88 -8.20
CA LEU A 410 13.45 14.84 -8.38
C LEU A 410 12.90 14.21 -7.12
N VAL A 411 12.42 15.07 -6.22
CA VAL A 411 11.20 14.98 -5.41
C VAL A 411 11.38 15.90 -4.19
N LEU A 412 10.50 16.90 -4.12
CA LEU A 412 10.20 17.73 -2.94
C LEU A 412 9.16 17.00 -2.07
#